data_AF-X0JZR9-F1
#
_entry.id   AF-X0JZR9-F1
#
_cell.length_a   1.000
_cell.length_b   1.000
_cell.length_c   1.000
_cell.angle_alpha   90.00
_cell.angle_beta   90.00
_cell.angle_gamma   90.00
#
_symmetry.space_group_name_H-M   'P 1'
#
loop_
_entity.id
_entity.type
_entity.pdbx_description
1 polymer ?
#
loop_
_entity_poly.entity_id
_entity_poly.type
_entity_poly.pdbx_seq_one_letter_code
_entity_poly.pdbx_strand_id
1 'polypeptide(L)'
;MSWFSSLKKPAILRTCQVKITHNRNLRRTFATVNMAANRDPSTLSNYSAWRTRHTTASFKIDFEEKALKGSVILQLESQTDKESNEIILDSRYVDISTIRINSTEPKWELKEYNAPLGAPLHIYVPGGVAKGELIDVAIDLETTSKCTALQWLTPAQTSNKKHPYMFSQCQAINARSIFPCQDTPDVKSTFTFKLTSSLPVVASGVPVGDHSATPGEEKLYEFEQKVPIPSYLFAVASGDIATAPIGPRSIVATGPNELEECKWELERDMEKFMEVAEKLVFPYKWGAYNVLVLPPSFPYGGMENPIYTFATPTIISGDRQNVDVIAHELSHSWSGNLVSNASWEHFWLNEGWTMYLERRIQAAIHGDAEFDFSSIIGWKALEDAVELFGEDHEYTKLIIKHEGVDPEDVYSTVAYEKGFHFLYYLEGVVGRENFDKFIPFYFTKWSGKSLDSFEFKQTFLDFFNNLGDEKISKNVAEINWEEKFYTPGLPPKPEFDTTLASQCYDLATKWKDAVSSAVYGVVFLR
;
A
#
# COMPACT_ATOMS: atom_id res chain seq x y z
N MET A 1 -9.88 42.90 -18.00
CA MET A 1 -10.76 43.78 -18.82
C MET A 1 -11.39 42.92 -19.89
N SER A 2 -12.52 42.29 -19.57
CA SER A 2 -13.91 42.69 -19.90
C SER A 2 -14.41 41.80 -21.05
N TRP A 3 -15.09 40.70 -20.69
CA TRP A 3 -16.56 40.60 -20.66
C TRP A 3 -17.17 40.36 -22.04
N PHE A 4 -17.72 39.17 -22.25
CA PHE A 4 -19.06 39.00 -22.84
C PHE A 4 -19.68 37.70 -22.32
N SER A 5 -20.75 37.85 -21.54
CA SER A 5 -21.83 36.87 -21.34
C SER A 5 -22.62 36.78 -22.65
N SER A 6 -23.30 35.70 -23.03
CA SER A 6 -24.48 35.09 -22.40
C SER A 6 -25.06 34.10 -23.43
N LEU A 7 -25.54 32.92 -22.99
CA LEU A 7 -26.92 32.44 -23.21
C LEU A 7 -27.05 30.93 -22.93
N LYS A 8 -27.81 30.63 -21.88
CA LYS A 8 -28.41 29.33 -21.56
C LYS A 8 -29.69 29.12 -22.38
N LYS A 9 -29.97 27.89 -22.83
CA LYS A 9 -31.21 27.10 -22.58
C LYS A 9 -31.22 25.74 -23.35
N PRO A 10 -32.07 24.77 -22.95
CA PRO A 10 -31.70 23.35 -22.79
C PRO A 10 -32.17 22.43 -23.93
N ALA A 11 -31.50 21.28 -24.08
CA ALA A 11 -31.90 20.23 -25.01
C ALA A 11 -32.91 19.27 -24.37
N ILE A 12 -33.94 18.94 -25.15
CA ILE A 12 -35.09 18.09 -24.84
C ILE A 12 -34.68 16.62 -24.99
N LEU A 13 -34.74 15.85 -23.90
CA LEU A 13 -34.56 14.40 -23.91
C LEU A 13 -35.86 13.71 -24.34
N ARG A 14 -35.80 12.98 -25.47
CA ARG A 14 -36.84 12.02 -25.87
C ARG A 14 -36.61 10.68 -25.17
N THR A 15 -37.59 10.27 -24.39
CA THR A 15 -37.70 8.96 -23.75
C THR A 15 -37.93 7.86 -24.79
N CYS A 16 -37.10 6.82 -24.77
CA CYS A 16 -37.35 5.55 -25.47
C CYS A 16 -37.61 4.47 -24.40
N GLN A 17 -38.86 4.00 -24.30
CA GLN A 17 -39.25 2.90 -23.44
C GLN A 17 -38.80 1.57 -24.07
N VAL A 18 -37.93 0.82 -23.40
CA VAL A 18 -37.67 -0.58 -23.72
C VAL A 18 -38.41 -1.45 -22.72
N LYS A 19 -39.39 -2.21 -23.22
CA LYS A 19 -40.13 -3.23 -22.46
C LYS A 19 -39.19 -4.42 -22.17
N ILE A 20 -38.98 -4.72 -20.89
CA ILE A 20 -38.32 -5.95 -20.45
C ILE A 20 -39.41 -7.01 -20.24
N THR A 21 -39.49 -7.98 -21.15
CA THR A 21 -40.24 -9.22 -20.95
C THR A 21 -39.31 -10.26 -20.31
N HIS A 22 -39.68 -10.72 -19.11
CA HIS A 22 -39.08 -11.88 -18.44
C HIS A 22 -39.24 -13.13 -19.30
N ASN A 23 -38.14 -13.84 -19.58
CA ASN A 23 -38.22 -15.24 -19.99
C ASN A 23 -37.20 -16.10 -19.23
N ARG A 24 -37.75 -17.05 -18.47
CA ARG A 24 -37.02 -18.06 -17.68
C ARG A 24 -36.47 -19.14 -18.62
N ASN A 25 -35.38 -19.76 -18.17
CA ASN A 25 -34.77 -21.01 -18.64
C ASN A 25 -33.80 -20.91 -19.83
N LEU A 26 -32.51 -20.81 -19.49
CA LEU A 26 -31.44 -21.46 -20.25
C LEU A 26 -30.41 -22.03 -19.27
N ARG A 27 -30.50 -23.35 -19.05
CA ARG A 27 -29.44 -24.14 -18.42
C ARG A 27 -28.21 -24.08 -19.33
N ARG A 28 -27.13 -23.44 -18.86
CA ARG A 28 -25.80 -23.54 -19.48
C ARG A 28 -25.07 -24.75 -18.88
N THR A 29 -24.82 -25.73 -19.71
CA THR A 29 -23.84 -26.79 -19.52
C THR A 29 -22.45 -26.16 -19.43
N PHE A 30 -21.80 -26.32 -18.27
CA PHE A 30 -20.43 -25.86 -18.03
C PHE A 30 -19.43 -26.91 -18.52
N ALA A 31 -18.69 -26.56 -19.56
CA ALA A 31 -17.35 -27.08 -19.83
C ALA A 31 -16.59 -26.01 -20.62
N THR A 32 -16.09 -25.00 -19.91
CA THR A 32 -15.07 -24.07 -20.40
C THR A 32 -14.09 -23.88 -19.27
N VAL A 33 -12.79 -23.99 -19.60
CA VAL A 33 -11.68 -23.78 -18.68
C VAL A 33 -11.83 -22.38 -18.08
N ASN A 34 -12.08 -22.32 -16.77
CA ASN A 34 -12.11 -21.06 -16.02
C ASN A 34 -10.68 -20.51 -16.00
N MET A 35 -10.29 -19.70 -17.00
CA MET A 35 -9.30 -18.66 -16.73
C MET A 35 -9.92 -17.78 -15.64
N ALA A 36 -9.29 -17.73 -14.47
CA ALA A 36 -9.73 -16.80 -13.41
C ALA A 36 -9.84 -15.41 -14.05
N ALA A 37 -11.01 -14.77 -13.89
CA ALA A 37 -11.23 -13.42 -14.39
C ALA A 37 -10.11 -12.50 -13.90
N ASN A 38 -9.61 -11.60 -14.75
CA ASN A 38 -8.65 -10.59 -14.31
C ASN A 38 -9.28 -9.79 -13.18
N ARG A 39 -8.68 -9.84 -11.99
CA ARG A 39 -9.20 -9.23 -10.75
C ARG A 39 -8.71 -7.80 -10.58
N ASP A 40 -7.64 -7.42 -11.27
CA ASP A 40 -7.03 -6.11 -11.15
C ASP A 40 -7.11 -5.34 -12.48
N PRO A 41 -7.97 -4.31 -12.56
CA PRO A 41 -8.06 -3.47 -13.75
C PRO A 41 -6.85 -2.54 -13.94
N SER A 42 -5.91 -2.50 -12.99
CA SER A 42 -4.76 -1.58 -12.98
C SER A 42 -3.48 -2.22 -13.56
N THR A 43 -3.57 -3.42 -14.12
CA THR A 43 -2.46 -4.12 -14.79
C THR A 43 -2.86 -4.52 -16.20
N LEU A 44 -1.91 -4.38 -17.13
CA LEU A 44 -1.98 -4.87 -18.50
C LEU A 44 -1.36 -6.27 -18.62
N SER A 45 -0.72 -6.77 -17.56
CA SER A 45 -0.07 -8.07 -17.55
C SER A 45 -1.08 -9.23 -17.63
N ASN A 46 -0.67 -10.34 -18.23
CA ASN A 46 -1.48 -11.56 -18.28
C ASN A 46 -1.18 -12.49 -17.10
N TYR A 47 -1.20 -11.94 -15.88
CA TYR A 47 -0.77 -12.63 -14.67
C TYR A 47 -1.65 -13.84 -14.25
N SER A 48 -2.81 -14.03 -14.87
CA SER A 48 -3.60 -15.25 -14.72
C SER A 48 -3.04 -16.42 -15.51
N ALA A 49 -2.25 -16.17 -16.56
CA ALA A 49 -1.61 -17.17 -17.40
C ALA A 49 -0.16 -17.47 -16.98
N TRP A 50 0.52 -16.50 -16.38
CA TRP A 50 1.89 -16.61 -15.87
C TRP A 50 1.96 -16.04 -14.47
N ARG A 51 2.74 -16.63 -13.56
CA ARG A 51 2.92 -16.07 -12.21
C ARG A 51 4.40 -15.95 -11.86
N THR A 52 4.86 -14.74 -11.53
CA THR A 52 6.20 -14.54 -10.99
C THR A 52 6.34 -15.20 -9.62
N ARG A 53 7.34 -16.06 -9.46
CA ARG A 53 7.67 -16.75 -8.20
C ARG A 53 8.91 -16.17 -7.51
N HIS A 54 9.87 -15.73 -8.30
CA HIS A 54 11.09 -15.10 -7.82
C HIS A 54 11.52 -13.99 -8.77
N THR A 55 12.05 -12.91 -8.20
CA THR A 55 12.58 -11.76 -8.93
C THR A 55 14.01 -11.49 -8.47
N THR A 56 14.98 -11.58 -9.39
CA THR A 56 16.35 -11.10 -9.13
C THR A 56 16.52 -9.73 -9.78
N ALA A 57 16.70 -8.68 -8.97
CA ALA A 57 16.93 -7.31 -9.42
C ALA A 57 18.41 -6.95 -9.27
N SER A 58 19.10 -6.81 -10.40
CA SER A 58 20.54 -6.49 -10.46
C SER A 58 20.74 -5.12 -11.09
N PHE A 59 21.01 -4.09 -10.30
CA PHE A 59 21.12 -2.71 -10.80
C PHE A 59 22.37 -2.02 -10.27
N LYS A 60 23.02 -1.25 -11.14
CA LYS A 60 23.91 -0.16 -10.77
C LYS A 60 23.08 1.10 -10.52
N ILE A 61 23.30 1.74 -9.38
CA ILE A 61 22.73 3.05 -9.02
C ILE A 61 23.68 4.12 -9.56
N ASP A 62 23.29 4.76 -10.67
CA ASP A 62 24.10 5.78 -11.34
C ASP A 62 23.61 7.18 -10.97
N PHE A 63 24.28 7.83 -10.01
CA PHE A 63 23.93 9.18 -9.56
C PHE A 63 24.25 10.29 -10.57
N GLU A 64 25.15 10.04 -11.52
CA GLU A 64 25.50 11.01 -12.55
C GLU A 64 24.40 11.07 -13.61
N GLU A 65 24.00 9.91 -14.13
CA GLU A 65 22.94 9.79 -15.13
C GLU A 65 21.53 9.73 -14.53
N LYS A 66 21.42 9.63 -13.20
CA LYS A 66 20.15 9.50 -12.45
C LYS A 66 19.30 8.35 -12.97
N ALA A 67 19.93 7.19 -13.11
CA ALA A 67 19.30 5.98 -13.61
C ALA A 67 19.73 4.73 -12.84
N LEU A 68 18.85 3.74 -12.80
CA LEU A 68 19.21 2.36 -12.51
C LEU A 68 19.52 1.65 -13.82
N LYS A 69 20.69 1.02 -13.91
CA LYS A 69 21.16 0.31 -15.11
C LYS A 69 21.51 -1.12 -14.76
N GLY A 70 20.98 -2.09 -15.50
CA GLY A 70 21.30 -3.49 -15.24
C GLY A 70 20.25 -4.44 -15.79
N SER A 71 19.86 -5.43 -14.99
CA SER A 71 18.93 -6.46 -15.41
C SER A 71 17.99 -6.91 -14.31
N VAL A 72 16.79 -7.32 -14.72
CA VAL A 72 15.85 -8.06 -13.88
C VAL A 72 15.69 -9.47 -14.46
N ILE A 73 15.67 -10.48 -13.59
CA ILE A 73 15.32 -11.85 -13.95
C ILE A 73 14.02 -12.21 -13.23
N LEU A 74 12.98 -12.50 -14.00
CA LEU A 74 11.70 -12.98 -13.48
C LEU A 74 11.61 -14.49 -13.70
N GLN A 75 11.53 -15.26 -12.62
CA GLN A 75 11.20 -16.67 -12.70
C GLN A 75 9.68 -16.81 -12.74
N LEU A 76 9.14 -17.15 -13.91
CA LEU A 76 7.72 -17.23 -14.19
C LEU A 76 7.25 -18.68 -14.25
N GLU A 77 6.14 -18.98 -13.56
CA GLU A 77 5.45 -20.27 -13.65
C GLU A 77 4.25 -20.18 -14.60
N SER A 78 4.17 -21.08 -15.59
CA SER A 78 2.99 -21.18 -16.44
C SER A 78 1.78 -21.69 -15.66
N GLN A 79 0.66 -20.97 -15.72
CA GLN A 79 -0.62 -21.36 -15.10
C GLN A 79 -1.54 -22.12 -16.06
N THR A 80 -1.15 -22.16 -17.34
CA THR A 80 -1.85 -22.80 -18.47
C THR A 80 -1.06 -24.00 -18.97
N ASP A 81 -1.70 -24.99 -19.58
CA ASP A 81 -1.02 -26.11 -20.24
C ASP A 81 -0.83 -25.82 -21.73
N LYS A 82 0.19 -24.99 -22.03
CA LYS A 82 0.59 -24.57 -23.39
C LYS A 82 -0.40 -23.67 -24.14
N GLU A 83 -1.50 -23.24 -23.54
CA GLU A 83 -2.44 -22.33 -24.22
C GLU A 83 -1.92 -20.89 -24.33
N SER A 84 -1.16 -20.42 -23.34
CA SER A 84 -0.58 -19.06 -23.37
C SER A 84 0.67 -19.03 -24.26
N ASN A 85 0.61 -18.25 -25.34
CA ASN A 85 1.69 -18.13 -26.33
C ASN A 85 2.51 -16.83 -26.18
N GLU A 86 2.26 -16.07 -25.12
CA GLU A 86 2.99 -14.85 -24.81
C GLU A 86 2.96 -14.56 -23.31
N ILE A 87 3.97 -13.83 -22.85
CA ILE A 87 4.05 -13.22 -21.53
C ILE A 87 3.83 -11.72 -21.75
N ILE A 88 2.91 -11.13 -20.99
CA ILE A 88 2.65 -9.70 -21.01
C ILE A 88 3.03 -9.15 -19.63
N LEU A 89 3.91 -8.16 -19.62
CA LEU A 89 4.36 -7.45 -18.41
C LEU A 89 3.97 -5.98 -18.50
N ASP A 90 3.70 -5.35 -17.36
CA ASP A 90 3.56 -3.91 -17.25
C ASP A 90 4.93 -3.23 -17.39
N SER A 91 4.98 -2.09 -18.07
CA SER A 91 6.16 -1.23 -18.09
C SER A 91 5.78 0.25 -18.23
N ARG A 92 6.60 1.17 -17.73
CA ARG A 92 6.37 2.63 -17.80
C ARG A 92 7.70 3.37 -17.89
N TYR A 93 8.03 3.93 -19.05
CA TYR A 93 9.22 4.77 -19.21
C TYR A 93 10.55 4.08 -18.82
N VAL A 94 10.70 2.81 -19.22
CA VAL A 94 11.96 2.06 -19.14
C VAL A 94 12.53 1.89 -20.55
N ASP A 95 13.85 1.86 -20.66
CA ASP A 95 14.53 1.51 -21.91
C ASP A 95 15.02 0.06 -21.82
N ILE A 96 14.54 -0.80 -22.72
CA ILE A 96 14.82 -2.24 -22.72
C ILE A 96 15.78 -2.53 -23.86
N SER A 97 16.95 -3.06 -23.53
CA SER A 97 17.99 -3.38 -24.50
C SER A 97 17.90 -4.82 -25.00
N THR A 98 17.76 -5.79 -24.10
CA THR A 98 17.73 -7.22 -24.45
C THR A 98 16.73 -7.98 -23.57
N ILE A 99 16.10 -9.01 -24.16
CA ILE A 99 15.28 -9.98 -23.42
C ILE A 99 15.78 -11.37 -23.77
N ARG A 100 15.89 -12.25 -22.77
CA ARG A 100 16.25 -13.66 -22.92
C ARG A 100 15.27 -14.51 -22.11
N ILE A 101 14.73 -15.57 -22.72
CA ILE A 101 14.03 -16.65 -22.02
C ILE A 101 15.02 -17.79 -21.85
N ASN A 102 15.40 -18.08 -20.62
CA ASN A 102 16.48 -18.99 -20.26
C ASN A 102 17.81 -18.58 -20.92
N SER A 103 18.09 -19.05 -22.13
CA SER A 103 19.30 -18.71 -22.90
C SER A 103 19.03 -18.36 -24.36
N THR A 104 17.75 -18.17 -24.74
CA THR A 104 17.35 -17.81 -26.11
C THR A 104 16.73 -16.42 -26.15
N GLU A 105 16.98 -15.68 -27.23
CA GLU A 105 16.33 -14.40 -27.47
C GLU A 105 14.95 -14.64 -28.12
N PRO A 106 13.84 -14.32 -27.42
CA PRO A 106 12.51 -14.44 -27.99
C PRO A 106 12.23 -13.26 -28.93
N LYS A 107 11.19 -13.39 -29.75
CA LYS A 107 10.55 -12.20 -30.30
C LYS A 107 9.85 -11.47 -29.16
N TRP A 108 9.96 -10.15 -29.12
CA TRP A 108 9.24 -9.31 -28.16
C TRP A 108 8.84 -7.97 -28.81
N GLU A 109 7.91 -7.27 -28.18
CA GLU A 109 7.42 -5.97 -28.62
C GLU A 109 6.98 -5.15 -27.41
N LEU A 110 7.54 -3.95 -27.27
CA LEU A 110 7.01 -2.94 -26.36
C LEU A 110 5.89 -2.19 -27.08
N LYS A 111 4.64 -2.32 -26.60
CA LYS A 111 3.48 -1.69 -27.22
C LYS A 111 3.45 -0.19 -26.98
N GLU A 112 2.55 0.50 -27.68
CA GLU A 112 2.32 1.92 -27.46
C GLU A 112 1.88 2.21 -26.03
N TYR A 113 2.33 3.35 -25.50
CA TYR A 113 1.95 3.82 -24.18
C TYR A 113 0.44 4.12 -24.12
N ASN A 114 -0.25 3.49 -23.18
CA ASN A 114 -1.66 3.69 -22.89
C ASN A 114 -1.83 4.21 -21.46
N ALA A 115 -2.16 5.50 -21.33
CA ALA A 115 -2.40 6.11 -20.04
C ALA A 115 -3.66 5.51 -19.38
N PRO A 116 -3.68 5.32 -18.05
CA PRO A 116 -2.58 5.59 -17.12
C PRO A 116 -1.58 4.43 -16.97
N LEU A 117 -1.89 3.24 -17.51
CA LEU A 117 -1.23 1.99 -17.12
C LEU A 117 0.17 1.76 -17.70
N GLY A 118 0.56 2.52 -18.72
CA GLY A 118 1.89 2.44 -19.33
C GLY A 118 1.92 1.71 -20.66
N ALA A 119 3.07 1.13 -20.99
CA ALA A 119 3.30 0.41 -22.24
C ALA A 119 3.46 -1.09 -21.95
N PRO A 120 2.52 -1.96 -22.34
CA PRO A 120 2.67 -3.39 -22.06
C PRO A 120 3.80 -3.99 -22.91
N LEU A 121 4.66 -4.77 -22.26
CA LEU A 121 5.74 -5.51 -22.91
C LEU A 121 5.25 -6.92 -23.23
N HIS A 122 5.16 -7.24 -24.52
CA HIS A 122 4.80 -8.57 -25.01
C HIS A 122 6.07 -9.38 -25.34
N ILE A 123 6.19 -10.58 -24.78
CA ILE A 123 7.29 -11.51 -25.03
C ILE A 123 6.69 -12.81 -25.55
N TYR A 124 7.01 -13.19 -26.79
CA TYR A 124 6.37 -14.31 -27.47
C TYR A 124 6.99 -15.66 -27.07
N VAL A 125 6.13 -16.62 -26.72
CA VAL A 125 6.47 -17.99 -26.30
C VAL A 125 5.71 -18.98 -27.19
N PRO A 126 6.12 -19.17 -28.46
CA PRO A 126 5.37 -19.97 -29.41
C PRO A 126 5.27 -21.43 -28.97
N GLY A 127 4.04 -21.96 -28.94
CA GLY A 127 3.76 -23.32 -28.48
C GLY A 127 3.56 -23.44 -26.96
N GLY A 128 3.68 -22.32 -26.23
CA GLY A 128 3.46 -22.22 -24.80
C GLY A 128 4.38 -23.10 -23.95
N VAL A 129 4.09 -23.12 -22.65
CA VAL A 129 4.84 -23.89 -21.64
C VAL A 129 3.85 -24.73 -20.82
N ALA A 130 4.26 -25.92 -20.39
CA ALA A 130 3.39 -26.82 -19.64
C ALA A 130 2.99 -26.21 -18.30
N LYS A 131 1.81 -26.55 -17.79
CA LYS A 131 1.33 -25.99 -16.53
C LYS A 131 2.26 -26.37 -15.36
N GLY A 132 2.66 -25.38 -14.57
CA GLY A 132 3.56 -25.55 -13.43
C GLY A 132 5.06 -25.53 -13.78
N GLU A 133 5.42 -25.47 -15.07
CA GLU A 133 6.81 -25.35 -15.49
C GLU A 133 7.30 -23.90 -15.31
N LEU A 134 8.57 -23.77 -14.88
CA LEU A 134 9.24 -22.50 -14.60
C LEU A 134 10.16 -22.12 -15.76
N ILE A 135 10.16 -20.84 -16.13
CA ILE A 135 11.11 -20.25 -17.07
C ILE A 135 11.71 -18.98 -16.46
N ASP A 136 12.95 -18.68 -16.81
CA ASP A 136 13.61 -17.44 -16.41
C ASP A 136 13.54 -16.42 -17.56
N VAL A 137 12.96 -15.25 -17.30
CA VAL A 137 12.92 -14.13 -18.24
C VAL A 137 13.89 -13.07 -17.76
N ALA A 138 15.06 -12.99 -18.39
CA ALA A 138 16.06 -11.98 -18.14
C ALA A 138 15.85 -10.77 -19.06
N ILE A 139 15.75 -9.58 -18.48
CA ILE A 139 15.51 -8.31 -19.17
C ILE A 139 16.64 -7.37 -18.79
N ASP A 140 17.46 -6.97 -19.77
CA ASP A 140 18.49 -5.94 -19.59
C ASP A 140 17.86 -4.57 -19.90
N LEU A 141 17.92 -3.63 -18.95
CA LEU A 141 17.22 -2.36 -19.04
C LEU A 141 17.92 -1.23 -18.28
N GLU A 142 17.47 0.00 -18.56
CA GLU A 142 17.71 1.16 -17.73
C GLU A 142 16.44 1.99 -17.50
N THR A 143 16.34 2.62 -16.33
CA THR A 143 15.27 3.58 -16.06
C THR A 143 15.53 4.88 -16.81
N THR A 144 14.50 5.51 -17.34
CA THR A 144 14.66 6.79 -18.06
C THR A 144 14.50 8.00 -17.14
N SER A 145 14.79 9.20 -17.67
CA SER A 145 14.51 10.48 -17.00
C SER A 145 13.02 10.76 -16.71
N LYS A 146 12.10 9.95 -17.25
CA LYS A 146 10.67 10.00 -16.96
C LYS A 146 10.22 8.96 -15.93
N CYS A 147 11.15 8.21 -15.33
CA CYS A 147 10.84 7.24 -14.29
C CYS A 147 9.98 7.90 -13.19
N THR A 148 8.83 7.31 -12.88
CA THR A 148 7.89 7.84 -11.88
C THR A 148 8.15 7.28 -10.49
N ALA A 149 9.02 6.28 -10.37
CA ALA A 149 9.23 5.53 -9.14
C ALA A 149 10.45 5.99 -8.33
N LEU A 150 11.32 6.84 -8.88
CA LEU A 150 12.60 7.19 -8.27
C LEU A 150 12.72 8.70 -8.08
N GLN A 151 13.12 9.12 -6.88
CA GLN A 151 13.51 10.49 -6.62
C GLN A 151 15.02 10.60 -6.45
N TRP A 152 15.64 11.47 -7.25
CA TRP A 152 17.07 11.76 -7.22
C TRP A 152 17.33 13.14 -6.62
N LEU A 153 18.16 13.19 -5.58
CA LEU A 153 18.53 14.40 -4.85
C LEU A 153 20.01 14.72 -5.06
N THR A 154 20.27 15.97 -5.41
CA THR A 154 21.64 16.51 -5.45
C THR A 154 22.19 16.67 -4.02
N PRO A 155 23.52 16.78 -3.84
CA PRO A 155 24.10 17.06 -2.53
C PRO A 155 23.48 18.28 -1.84
N ALA A 156 23.15 19.34 -2.58
CA ALA A 156 22.52 20.54 -2.00
C ALA A 156 21.15 20.26 -1.35
N GLN A 157 20.46 19.19 -1.74
CA GLN A 157 19.15 18.79 -1.23
C GLN A 157 19.24 17.82 -0.04
N THR A 158 20.41 17.27 0.28
CA THR A 158 20.60 16.37 1.43
C THR A 158 20.98 17.15 2.69
N SER A 159 20.91 16.53 3.87
CA SER A 159 21.22 17.20 5.14
C SER A 159 22.71 17.52 5.29
N ASN A 160 23.58 16.59 4.91
CA ASN A 160 25.03 16.74 5.02
C ASN A 160 25.66 17.66 3.96
N LYS A 161 24.93 18.01 2.89
CA LYS A 161 25.39 18.81 1.74
C LYS A 161 26.57 18.24 0.95
N LYS A 162 26.94 16.97 1.18
CA LYS A 162 28.17 16.34 0.65
C LYS A 162 27.89 15.31 -0.43
N HIS A 163 26.86 14.49 -0.23
CA HIS A 163 26.59 13.34 -1.10
C HIS A 163 25.17 13.41 -1.68
N PRO A 164 24.97 12.91 -2.91
CA PRO A 164 23.62 12.76 -3.48
C PRO A 164 22.83 11.68 -2.71
N TYR A 165 21.53 11.61 -2.99
CA TYR A 165 20.65 10.60 -2.42
C TYR A 165 19.63 10.15 -3.46
N MET A 166 19.21 8.90 -3.40
CA MET A 166 18.14 8.34 -4.22
C MET A 166 17.27 7.44 -3.37
N PHE A 167 15.96 7.50 -3.57
CA PHE A 167 15.03 6.52 -3.03
C PHE A 167 13.90 6.21 -4.01
N SER A 168 13.34 5.01 -3.87
CA SER A 168 12.18 4.58 -4.63
C SER A 168 10.86 4.77 -3.88
N GLN A 169 9.76 4.85 -4.63
CA GLN A 169 8.40 4.75 -4.16
C GLN A 169 7.56 4.03 -5.22
N CYS A 170 7.13 2.79 -4.92
CA CYS A 170 6.50 1.91 -5.91
C CYS A 170 4.98 1.81 -5.79
N GLN A 171 4.41 2.03 -4.60
CA GLN A 171 2.96 2.07 -4.42
C GLN A 171 2.37 3.30 -5.16
N ALA A 172 1.29 3.16 -5.93
CA ALA A 172 0.53 1.93 -6.19
C ALA A 172 1.10 1.08 -7.36
N ILE A 173 1.36 1.71 -8.50
CA ILE A 173 1.68 1.02 -9.77
C ILE A 173 2.95 1.58 -10.42
N ASN A 174 3.93 1.95 -9.61
CA ASN A 174 5.18 2.55 -10.07
C ASN A 174 6.34 1.55 -10.20
N ALA A 175 6.23 0.32 -9.69
CA ALA A 175 7.29 -0.67 -9.86
C ALA A 175 7.56 -0.96 -11.36
N ARG A 176 6.52 -0.93 -12.20
CA ARG A 176 6.63 -0.99 -13.68
C ARG A 176 7.48 0.13 -14.30
N SER A 177 7.75 1.21 -13.56
CA SER A 177 8.64 2.29 -13.98
C SER A 177 10.09 2.10 -13.58
N ILE A 178 10.37 1.09 -12.75
CA ILE A 178 11.72 0.63 -12.43
C ILE A 178 12.11 -0.50 -13.38
N PHE A 179 11.26 -1.52 -13.53
CA PHE A 179 11.51 -2.67 -14.41
C PHE A 179 10.19 -3.29 -14.89
N PRO A 180 10.15 -3.94 -16.07
CA PRO A 180 8.96 -4.65 -16.52
C PRO A 180 8.59 -5.79 -15.56
N CYS A 181 7.35 -5.81 -15.08
CA CYS A 181 6.87 -6.84 -14.14
C CYS A 181 5.36 -7.05 -14.21
N GLN A 182 4.84 -8.02 -13.47
CA GLN A 182 3.40 -8.17 -13.25
C GLN A 182 3.02 -7.21 -12.12
N ASP A 183 2.75 -5.95 -12.45
CA ASP A 183 2.68 -4.87 -11.47
C ASP A 183 1.28 -4.74 -10.87
N THR A 184 0.91 -5.79 -10.13
CA THR A 184 -0.37 -5.98 -9.47
C THR A 184 -0.14 -6.58 -8.08
N PRO A 185 -0.91 -6.16 -7.05
CA PRO A 185 -0.74 -6.73 -5.72
C PRO A 185 -1.23 -8.19 -5.61
N ASP A 186 -1.93 -8.73 -6.63
CA ASP A 186 -2.32 -10.15 -6.67
C ASP A 186 -1.15 -11.09 -6.99
N VAL A 187 -0.01 -10.57 -7.48
CA VAL A 187 1.21 -11.35 -7.70
C VAL A 187 2.20 -11.05 -6.58
N LYS A 188 2.68 -12.10 -5.91
CA LYS A 188 3.76 -12.01 -4.92
C LYS A 188 4.93 -12.89 -5.33
N SER A 189 6.15 -12.36 -5.22
CA SER A 189 7.38 -13.11 -5.47
C SER A 189 8.40 -12.89 -4.35
N THR A 190 9.28 -13.86 -4.16
CA THR A 190 10.51 -13.63 -3.38
C THR A 190 11.48 -12.75 -4.19
N PHE A 191 12.40 -12.06 -3.52
CA PHE A 191 13.37 -11.19 -4.20
C PHE A 191 14.82 -11.46 -3.78
N THR A 192 15.71 -11.34 -4.76
CA THR A 192 17.15 -11.16 -4.55
C THR A 192 17.55 -9.82 -5.14
N PHE A 193 18.17 -8.97 -4.33
CA PHE A 193 18.68 -7.66 -4.75
C PHE A 193 20.19 -7.72 -4.88
N LYS A 194 20.72 -7.23 -6.00
CA LYS A 194 22.15 -7.11 -6.29
C LYS A 194 22.40 -5.68 -6.75
N LEU A 195 22.70 -4.80 -5.80
CA LEU A 195 22.70 -3.36 -6.01
C LEU A 195 24.12 -2.81 -5.93
N THR A 196 24.66 -2.37 -7.06
CA THR A 196 25.99 -1.76 -7.10
C THR A 196 25.87 -0.25 -6.90
N SER A 197 26.57 0.30 -5.92
CA SER A 197 26.58 1.75 -5.64
C SER A 197 27.92 2.18 -5.05
N SER A 198 28.26 3.46 -5.22
CA SER A 198 29.40 4.11 -4.55
C SER A 198 29.04 4.66 -3.16
N LEU A 199 27.77 4.57 -2.77
CA LEU A 199 27.22 4.97 -1.48
C LEU A 199 26.47 3.80 -0.83
N PRO A 200 26.34 3.79 0.52
CA PRO A 200 25.48 2.84 1.22
C PRO A 200 24.11 2.64 0.56
N VAL A 201 23.62 1.41 0.61
CA VAL A 201 22.33 1.00 0.05
C VAL A 201 21.50 0.33 1.15
N VAL A 202 20.20 0.58 1.14
CA VAL A 202 19.20 -0.24 1.83
C VAL A 202 18.14 -0.67 0.83
N ALA A 203 17.54 -1.84 1.05
CA ALA A 203 16.48 -2.37 0.19
C ALA A 203 15.44 -3.12 1.03
N SER A 204 14.27 -3.43 0.45
CA SER A 204 13.21 -4.19 1.12
C SER A 204 13.51 -5.71 1.27
N GLY A 205 14.72 -6.03 1.75
CA GLY A 205 15.23 -7.36 1.99
C GLY A 205 16.26 -7.39 3.12
N VAL A 206 16.54 -8.59 3.64
CA VAL A 206 17.54 -8.80 4.69
C VAL A 206 18.94 -8.71 4.06
N PRO A 207 19.88 -7.94 4.63
CA PRO A 207 21.23 -7.80 4.07
C PRO A 207 21.98 -9.14 4.09
N VAL A 208 22.68 -9.42 2.99
CA VAL A 208 23.55 -10.60 2.82
C VAL A 208 24.99 -10.14 2.60
N GLY A 209 25.93 -10.76 3.30
CA GLY A 209 27.36 -10.45 3.16
C GLY A 209 27.79 -9.20 3.93
N ASP A 210 28.89 -8.59 3.51
CA ASP A 210 29.47 -7.43 4.16
C ASP A 210 28.91 -6.11 3.60
N HIS A 211 28.23 -5.35 4.44
CA HIS A 211 27.65 -4.03 4.09
C HIS A 211 28.43 -2.86 4.70
N SER A 212 29.66 -3.09 5.19
CA SER A 212 30.54 -2.04 5.68
C SER A 212 30.72 -0.92 4.64
N ALA A 213 30.77 0.33 5.09
CA ALA A 213 30.94 1.48 4.20
C ALA A 213 32.33 1.48 3.55
N THR A 214 32.39 1.63 2.22
CA THR A 214 33.62 1.76 1.43
C THR A 214 33.59 3.07 0.64
N PRO A 215 33.86 4.23 1.29
CA PRO A 215 33.65 5.54 0.69
C PRO A 215 34.44 5.72 -0.63
N GLY A 216 33.73 6.05 -1.71
CA GLY A 216 34.34 6.35 -3.02
C GLY A 216 34.65 5.14 -3.89
N GLU A 217 34.39 3.92 -3.42
CA GLU A 217 34.53 2.69 -4.20
C GLU A 217 33.15 2.11 -4.52
N GLU A 218 32.96 1.66 -5.77
CA GLU A 218 31.74 0.93 -6.13
C GLU A 218 31.72 -0.42 -5.42
N LYS A 219 30.64 -0.68 -4.68
CA LYS A 219 30.43 -1.90 -3.93
C LYS A 219 29.10 -2.54 -4.31
N LEU A 220 29.08 -3.87 -4.34
CA LEU A 220 27.87 -4.66 -4.48
C LEU A 220 27.22 -4.85 -3.10
N TYR A 221 25.98 -4.42 -2.95
CA TYR A 221 25.13 -4.65 -1.79
C TYR A 221 24.08 -5.71 -2.15
N GLU A 222 24.13 -6.84 -1.45
CA GLU A 222 23.19 -7.95 -1.66
C GLU A 222 22.13 -8.01 -0.56
N PHE A 223 20.88 -8.25 -0.95
CA PHE A 223 19.77 -8.45 -0.02
C PHE A 223 18.89 -9.62 -0.48
N GLU A 224 18.24 -10.28 0.48
CA GLU A 224 17.33 -11.38 0.24
C GLU A 224 15.98 -11.15 0.93
N GLN A 225 14.88 -11.24 0.17
CA GLN A 225 13.52 -11.20 0.67
C GLN A 225 12.87 -12.57 0.45
N LYS A 226 12.87 -13.38 1.53
CA LYS A 226 12.37 -14.76 1.52
C LYS A 226 10.86 -14.86 1.65
N VAL A 227 10.21 -13.84 2.22
CA VAL A 227 8.76 -13.78 2.29
C VAL A 227 8.26 -13.18 0.98
N PRO A 228 7.37 -13.84 0.22
CA PRO A 228 6.88 -13.29 -1.04
C PRO A 228 6.16 -11.95 -0.84
N ILE A 229 6.53 -10.95 -1.64
CA ILE A 229 5.96 -9.60 -1.60
C ILE A 229 5.42 -9.20 -2.98
N PRO A 230 4.37 -8.37 -3.05
CA PRO A 230 3.94 -7.73 -4.28
C PRO A 230 4.96 -6.70 -4.79
N SER A 231 4.91 -6.40 -6.10
CA SER A 231 5.85 -5.47 -6.77
C SER A 231 5.87 -4.07 -6.16
N TYR A 232 4.74 -3.59 -5.64
CA TYR A 232 4.64 -2.26 -5.03
C TYR A 232 5.48 -2.10 -3.75
N LEU A 233 5.93 -3.21 -3.14
CA LEU A 233 6.83 -3.24 -1.98
C LEU A 233 8.30 -3.40 -2.35
N PHE A 234 8.64 -3.37 -3.64
CA PHE A 234 10.02 -3.20 -4.08
C PHE A 234 10.51 -1.83 -3.60
N ALA A 235 11.57 -1.81 -2.80
CA ALA A 235 12.16 -0.57 -2.33
C ALA A 235 13.67 -0.62 -2.31
N VAL A 236 14.29 0.48 -2.73
CA VAL A 236 15.72 0.73 -2.69
C VAL A 236 15.95 2.19 -2.32
N ALA A 237 16.93 2.44 -1.46
CA ALA A 237 17.48 3.77 -1.26
C ALA A 237 19.01 3.70 -1.20
N SER A 238 19.68 4.75 -1.68
CA SER A 238 21.12 4.88 -1.60
C SER A 238 21.53 6.32 -1.36
N GLY A 239 22.51 6.52 -0.48
CA GLY A 239 22.99 7.82 -0.06
C GLY A 239 24.00 7.68 1.08
N ASP A 240 24.42 8.79 1.66
CA ASP A 240 25.23 8.77 2.89
C ASP A 240 24.35 8.35 4.09
N ILE A 241 24.16 7.05 4.24
CA ILE A 241 23.28 6.43 5.24
C ILE A 241 24.15 5.86 6.37
N ALA A 242 23.89 6.32 7.59
CA ALA A 242 24.41 5.77 8.82
C ALA A 242 23.30 5.02 9.58
N THR A 243 23.68 4.09 10.45
CA THR A 243 22.73 3.24 11.18
C THR A 243 23.01 3.21 12.68
N ALA A 244 21.96 3.04 13.48
CA ALA A 244 22.04 2.86 14.92
C ALA A 244 20.95 1.91 15.45
N PRO A 245 21.23 1.13 16.51
CA PRO A 245 20.22 0.24 17.09
C PRO A 245 19.13 1.03 17.82
N ILE A 246 17.87 0.64 17.59
CA ILE A 246 16.67 1.17 18.26
C ILE A 246 15.85 0.06 18.95
N GLY A 247 16.37 -1.17 18.96
CA GLY A 247 15.76 -2.34 19.56
C GLY A 247 16.63 -3.59 19.39
N PRO A 248 16.21 -4.74 19.94
CA PRO A 248 16.97 -5.99 19.82
C PRO A 248 17.01 -6.56 18.39
N ARG A 249 16.07 -6.14 17.54
CA ARG A 249 15.90 -6.61 16.15
C ARG A 249 15.58 -5.48 15.17
N SER A 250 15.94 -4.25 15.54
CA SER A 250 15.58 -3.03 14.83
C SER A 250 16.72 -2.04 14.83
N ILE A 251 16.98 -1.46 13.65
CA ILE A 251 17.86 -0.30 13.48
C ILE A 251 17.10 0.88 12.88
N VAL A 252 17.58 2.08 13.18
CA VAL A 252 17.26 3.27 12.40
C VAL A 252 18.40 3.52 11.41
N ALA A 253 18.04 3.88 10.18
CA ALA A 253 18.93 4.27 9.11
C ALA A 253 18.55 5.71 8.70
N THR A 254 19.53 6.60 8.57
CA THR A 254 19.29 7.99 8.13
C THR A 254 20.62 8.67 7.77
N GLY A 255 20.59 9.98 7.46
CA GLY A 255 21.81 10.78 7.29
C GLY A 255 22.62 10.86 8.59
N PRO A 256 23.96 10.93 8.54
CA PRO A 256 24.81 10.89 9.73
C PRO A 256 24.56 12.07 10.70
N ASN A 257 24.03 13.19 10.21
CA ASN A 257 23.73 14.35 11.04
C ASN A 257 22.46 14.16 11.89
N GLU A 258 21.52 13.33 11.41
CA GLU A 258 20.21 13.11 12.02
C GLU A 258 20.19 11.87 12.94
N LEU A 259 21.25 11.06 12.90
CA LEU A 259 21.24 9.70 13.45
C LEU A 259 20.91 9.63 14.94
N GLU A 260 21.54 10.48 15.76
CA GLU A 260 21.33 10.45 17.21
C GLU A 260 19.93 10.92 17.60
N GLU A 261 19.38 11.93 16.91
CA GLU A 261 18.01 12.40 17.13
C GLU A 261 17.01 11.31 16.72
N CYS A 262 17.21 10.69 15.55
CA CYS A 262 16.36 9.61 15.08
C CYS A 262 16.39 8.38 16.00
N LYS A 263 17.59 8.01 16.47
CA LYS A 263 17.76 6.93 17.43
C LYS A 263 17.00 7.24 18.72
N TRP A 264 17.22 8.42 19.30
CA TRP A 264 16.57 8.82 20.54
C TRP A 264 15.05 8.83 20.41
N GLU A 265 14.52 9.30 19.27
CA GLU A 265 13.07 9.35 19.03
C GLU A 265 12.45 7.94 19.10
N LEU A 266 13.10 6.94 18.49
CA LEU A 266 12.52 5.63 18.25
C LEU A 266 12.87 4.55 19.29
N GLU A 267 14.05 4.63 19.93
CA GLU A 267 14.61 3.52 20.74
C GLU A 267 13.78 3.13 21.97
N ARG A 268 12.91 4.02 22.47
CA ARG A 268 12.10 3.76 23.68
C ARG A 268 10.93 2.82 23.41
N ASP A 269 10.29 2.95 22.25
CA ASP A 269 8.95 2.39 22.02
C ASP A 269 8.92 1.36 20.90
N MET A 270 9.97 1.28 20.06
CA MET A 270 10.02 0.37 18.90
C MET A 270 9.71 -1.09 19.27
N GLU A 271 10.43 -1.68 20.23
CA GLU A 271 10.19 -3.09 20.60
C GLU A 271 8.82 -3.28 21.28
N LYS A 272 8.33 -2.29 22.02
CA LYS A 272 7.01 -2.38 22.66
C LYS A 272 5.88 -2.46 21.62
N PHE A 273 5.97 -1.66 20.56
CA PHE A 273 5.03 -1.75 19.44
C PHE A 273 5.06 -3.14 18.81
N MET A 274 6.25 -3.71 18.60
CA MET A 274 6.39 -5.07 18.07
C MET A 274 5.77 -6.13 18.98
N GLU A 275 6.06 -6.10 20.28
CA GLU A 275 5.50 -7.06 21.25
C GLU A 275 3.97 -7.01 21.29
N VAL A 276 3.39 -5.82 21.26
CA VAL A 276 1.94 -5.64 21.22
C VAL A 276 1.34 -6.19 19.91
N ALA A 277 1.93 -5.84 18.77
CA ALA A 277 1.46 -6.30 17.46
C ALA A 277 1.53 -7.83 17.33
N GLU A 278 2.64 -8.45 17.77
CA GLU A 278 2.81 -9.90 17.74
C GLU A 278 1.83 -10.64 18.66
N LYS A 279 1.49 -10.04 19.81
CA LYS A 279 0.49 -10.58 20.73
C LYS A 279 -0.93 -10.47 20.16
N LEU A 280 -1.23 -9.39 19.44
CA LEU A 280 -2.54 -9.17 18.83
C LEU A 280 -2.77 -10.06 17.60
N VAL A 281 -1.72 -10.25 16.78
CA VAL A 281 -1.80 -11.01 15.53
C VAL A 281 -1.10 -12.36 15.63
N PHE A 282 0.23 -12.41 15.44
CA PHE A 282 1.10 -13.57 15.67
C PHE A 282 2.56 -13.15 15.45
N PRO A 283 3.58 -13.99 15.77
CA PRO A 283 5.00 -13.60 15.66
C PRO A 283 5.41 -13.04 14.29
N TYR A 284 6.24 -12.00 14.32
CA TYR A 284 6.74 -11.28 13.15
C TYR A 284 7.59 -12.18 12.24
N LYS A 285 7.28 -12.21 10.94
CA LYS A 285 7.85 -13.19 9.99
C LYS A 285 9.03 -12.68 9.14
N TRP A 286 9.34 -11.39 9.19
CA TRP A 286 10.26 -10.78 8.22
C TRP A 286 11.72 -10.77 8.69
N GLY A 287 11.99 -11.08 9.96
CA GLY A 287 13.33 -11.14 10.55
C GLY A 287 13.70 -9.87 11.30
N ALA A 288 13.90 -8.76 10.59
CA ALA A 288 14.20 -7.45 11.19
C ALA A 288 13.13 -6.42 10.81
N TYR A 289 12.89 -5.45 11.69
CA TYR A 289 12.05 -4.30 11.42
C TYR A 289 12.89 -3.02 11.61
N ASN A 290 13.31 -2.42 10.51
CA ASN A 290 14.14 -1.23 10.48
C ASN A 290 13.35 -0.02 9.99
N VAL A 291 13.80 1.17 10.36
CA VAL A 291 13.21 2.44 9.93
C VAL A 291 14.27 3.23 9.16
N LEU A 292 14.00 3.58 7.91
CA LEU A 292 14.76 4.54 7.12
C LEU A 292 14.07 5.91 7.22
N VAL A 293 14.67 6.84 7.97
CA VAL A 293 14.19 8.23 8.00
C VAL A 293 14.76 8.96 6.78
N LEU A 294 13.89 9.27 5.84
CA LEU A 294 14.24 9.83 4.53
C LEU A 294 14.50 11.35 4.57
N PRO A 295 15.07 11.92 3.51
CA PRO A 295 15.14 13.37 3.34
C PRO A 295 13.74 14.03 3.30
N PRO A 296 13.63 15.34 3.59
CA PRO A 296 12.33 16.06 3.69
C PRO A 296 11.48 16.10 2.42
N SER A 297 11.98 15.61 1.29
CA SER A 297 11.22 15.52 0.04
C SER A 297 10.34 14.27 -0.04
N PHE A 298 10.43 13.34 0.92
CA PHE A 298 9.57 12.16 0.95
C PHE A 298 8.09 12.59 1.03
N PRO A 299 7.24 12.14 0.08
CA PRO A 299 5.92 12.73 -0.10
C PRO A 299 4.83 12.21 0.86
N TYR A 300 5.13 11.18 1.66
CA TYR A 300 4.16 10.50 2.52
C TYR A 300 4.58 10.51 3.99
N GLY A 301 3.67 10.11 4.89
CA GLY A 301 3.98 9.90 6.31
C GLY A 301 4.94 8.71 6.50
N GLY A 302 4.59 7.58 5.88
CA GLY A 302 5.45 6.41 5.81
C GLY A 302 5.16 5.58 4.56
N MET A 303 5.94 4.52 4.39
CA MET A 303 5.71 3.45 3.42
C MET A 303 6.25 2.15 4.01
N GLU A 304 5.41 1.13 4.01
CA GLU A 304 5.53 -0.12 4.77
C GLU A 304 6.52 -1.13 4.17
N ASN A 305 7.51 -0.66 3.43
CA ASN A 305 8.48 -1.48 2.73
C ASN A 305 9.09 -2.54 3.68
N PRO A 306 8.95 -3.84 3.39
CA PRO A 306 9.38 -4.91 4.29
C PRO A 306 10.85 -4.77 4.66
N ILE A 307 11.19 -5.10 5.91
CA ILE A 307 12.53 -4.90 6.51
C ILE A 307 12.89 -3.43 6.77
N TYR A 308 12.63 -2.51 5.84
CA TYR A 308 12.96 -1.09 5.98
C TYR A 308 11.74 -0.21 5.71
N THR A 309 10.98 0.10 6.76
CA THR A 309 9.92 1.13 6.68
C THR A 309 10.55 2.46 6.28
N PHE A 310 10.03 3.11 5.24
CA PHE A 310 10.45 4.46 4.89
C PHE A 310 9.59 5.45 5.67
N ALA A 311 10.20 6.39 6.35
CA ALA A 311 9.50 7.36 7.19
C ALA A 311 9.90 8.79 6.83
N THR A 312 8.93 9.71 6.88
CA THR A 312 9.19 11.15 6.80
C THR A 312 10.07 11.63 7.97
N PRO A 313 10.98 12.60 7.78
CA PRO A 313 11.72 13.18 8.90
C PRO A 313 10.82 13.96 9.87
N THR A 314 9.57 14.27 9.51
CA THR A 314 8.63 14.98 10.40
C THR A 314 8.15 14.14 11.59
N ILE A 315 8.44 12.83 11.63
CA ILE A 315 8.20 12.02 12.83
C ILE A 315 9.22 12.29 13.94
N ILE A 316 10.34 12.94 13.62
CA ILE A 316 11.38 13.31 14.57
C ILE A 316 11.00 14.64 15.20
N SER A 317 10.19 14.55 16.25
CA SER A 317 9.60 15.69 16.97
C SER A 317 10.44 16.20 18.14
N GLY A 318 11.36 15.38 18.67
CA GLY A 318 12.16 15.71 19.85
C GLY A 318 11.44 15.47 21.18
N ASP A 319 10.23 14.92 21.14
CA ASP A 319 9.41 14.58 22.32
C ASP A 319 8.71 13.22 22.20
N ARG A 320 8.89 12.50 21.08
CA ARG A 320 8.30 11.20 20.75
C ARG A 320 6.77 11.22 20.60
N GLN A 321 6.15 12.36 20.30
CA GLN A 321 4.70 12.41 20.09
C GLN A 321 4.27 11.90 18.71
N ASN A 322 5.16 11.95 17.71
CA ASN A 322 4.82 11.54 16.34
C ASN A 322 5.24 10.09 16.00
N VAL A 323 5.70 9.30 16.97
CA VAL A 323 6.21 7.94 16.74
C VAL A 323 5.11 6.92 16.43
N ASP A 324 3.85 7.27 16.66
CA ASP A 324 2.70 6.40 16.38
C ASP A 324 2.54 6.09 14.89
N VAL A 325 3.10 6.91 13.99
CA VAL A 325 3.25 6.58 12.56
C VAL A 325 3.99 5.24 12.39
N ILE A 326 4.96 4.92 13.25
CA ILE A 326 5.65 3.63 13.22
C ILE A 326 4.71 2.47 13.58
N ALA A 327 3.71 2.68 14.44
CA ALA A 327 2.71 1.64 14.73
C ALA A 327 1.83 1.32 13.50
N HIS A 328 1.55 2.33 12.66
CA HIS A 328 0.87 2.16 11.38
C HIS A 328 1.72 1.29 10.43
N GLU A 329 2.95 1.71 10.16
CA GLU A 329 3.85 0.98 9.25
C GLU A 329 4.22 -0.42 9.76
N LEU A 330 4.31 -0.60 11.08
CA LEU A 330 4.49 -1.91 11.68
C LEU A 330 3.28 -2.81 11.43
N SER A 331 2.06 -2.29 11.57
CA SER A 331 0.82 -3.05 11.37
C SER A 331 0.71 -3.61 9.96
N HIS A 332 1.19 -2.85 8.97
CA HIS A 332 1.26 -3.31 7.58
C HIS A 332 2.07 -4.58 7.36
N SER A 333 2.99 -4.91 8.29
CA SER A 333 3.73 -6.18 8.26
C SER A 333 2.81 -7.40 8.28
N TRP A 334 1.56 -7.24 8.73
CA TRP A 334 0.48 -8.23 8.59
C TRP A 334 -0.56 -7.78 7.54
N SER A 335 -1.08 -6.55 7.64
CA SER A 335 -2.13 -5.98 6.75
C SER A 335 -1.56 -5.17 5.60
N GLY A 336 -1.31 -5.81 4.47
CA GLY A 336 -0.73 -5.19 3.28
C GLY A 336 0.44 -6.01 2.78
N ASN A 337 1.44 -6.25 3.64
CA ASN A 337 2.64 -6.99 3.24
C ASN A 337 2.37 -8.50 3.18
N LEU A 338 1.92 -9.08 4.30
CA LEU A 338 1.71 -10.52 4.41
C LEU A 338 0.38 -10.95 3.78
N VAL A 339 -0.68 -10.20 4.06
CA VAL A 339 -2.02 -10.34 3.46
C VAL A 339 -2.29 -9.07 2.65
N SER A 340 -2.36 -9.17 1.32
CA SER A 340 -2.55 -7.98 0.45
C SER A 340 -3.94 -7.93 -0.14
N ASN A 341 -4.43 -6.74 -0.45
CA ASN A 341 -5.50 -6.54 -1.42
C ASN A 341 -5.14 -7.18 -2.79
N ALA A 342 -6.11 -7.82 -3.45
CA ALA A 342 -5.91 -8.43 -4.77
C ALA A 342 -5.94 -7.40 -5.92
N SER A 343 -6.51 -6.22 -5.68
CA SER A 343 -6.48 -5.08 -6.60
C SER A 343 -6.64 -3.80 -5.79
N TRP A 344 -6.34 -2.66 -6.40
CA TRP A 344 -6.46 -1.35 -5.76
C TRP A 344 -7.92 -0.96 -5.47
N GLU A 345 -8.90 -1.61 -6.09
CA GLU A 345 -10.34 -1.45 -5.74
C GLU A 345 -10.66 -1.93 -4.31
N HIS A 346 -9.81 -2.81 -3.78
CA HIS A 346 -9.94 -3.40 -2.43
C HIS A 346 -8.91 -2.85 -1.45
N PHE A 347 -8.35 -1.66 -1.71
CA PHE A 347 -7.26 -1.06 -0.93
C PHE A 347 -7.59 -0.86 0.55
N TRP A 348 -8.87 -0.71 0.91
CA TRP A 348 -9.31 -0.68 2.31
C TRP A 348 -8.92 -1.94 3.11
N LEU A 349 -8.69 -3.08 2.46
CA LEU A 349 -8.20 -4.30 3.13
C LEU A 349 -6.77 -4.16 3.65
N ASN A 350 -5.97 -3.27 3.05
CA ASN A 350 -4.70 -2.89 3.63
C ASN A 350 -4.97 -1.82 4.67
N GLU A 351 -5.40 -0.63 4.24
CA GLU A 351 -5.41 0.57 5.08
C GLU A 351 -6.40 0.51 6.23
N GLY A 352 -7.62 0.01 6.01
CA GLY A 352 -8.61 -0.14 7.06
C GLY A 352 -8.17 -1.10 8.15
N TRP A 353 -7.56 -2.22 7.77
CA TRP A 353 -6.99 -3.18 8.71
C TRP A 353 -5.78 -2.61 9.44
N THR A 354 -4.88 -1.91 8.74
CA THR A 354 -3.72 -1.25 9.34
C THR A 354 -4.16 -0.20 10.36
N MET A 355 -5.08 0.69 10.01
CA MET A 355 -5.64 1.68 10.95
C MET A 355 -6.28 1.03 12.17
N TYR A 356 -6.96 -0.11 11.98
CA TYR A 356 -7.53 -0.86 13.10
C TYR A 356 -6.43 -1.41 14.02
N LEU A 357 -5.41 -2.07 13.46
CA LEU A 357 -4.30 -2.62 14.25
C LEU A 357 -3.46 -1.52 14.92
N GLU A 358 -3.19 -0.42 14.23
CA GLU A 358 -2.50 0.76 14.74
C GLU A 358 -3.19 1.29 16.00
N ARG A 359 -4.51 1.55 15.92
CA ARG A 359 -5.29 2.04 17.06
C ARG A 359 -5.32 1.06 18.22
N ARG A 360 -5.30 -0.25 17.94
CA ARG A 360 -5.17 -1.30 18.96
C ARG A 360 -3.79 -1.28 19.63
N ILE A 361 -2.73 -0.98 18.87
CA ILE A 361 -1.37 -0.82 19.41
C ILE A 361 -1.28 0.44 20.26
N GLN A 362 -1.74 1.58 19.76
CA GLN A 362 -1.79 2.85 20.50
C GLN A 362 -2.51 2.68 21.84
N ALA A 363 -3.69 2.06 21.85
CA ALA A 363 -4.45 1.81 23.08
C ALA A 363 -3.71 0.93 24.09
N ALA A 364 -2.97 -0.08 23.63
CA ALA A 364 -2.18 -0.92 24.52
C ALA A 364 -0.98 -0.20 25.15
N ILE A 365 -0.47 0.84 24.50
CA ILE A 365 0.69 1.62 24.97
C ILE A 365 0.27 2.81 25.82
N HIS A 366 -0.74 3.56 25.37
CA HIS A 366 -1.15 4.85 25.93
C HIS A 366 -2.39 4.75 26.84
N GLY A 367 -3.15 3.65 26.75
CA GLY A 367 -4.35 3.37 27.54
C GLY A 367 -5.61 3.24 26.68
N ASP A 368 -6.63 2.54 27.20
CA ASP A 368 -7.83 2.15 26.42
C ASP A 368 -8.56 3.32 25.77
N ALA A 369 -8.63 4.49 26.43
CA ALA A 369 -9.29 5.68 25.91
C ALA A 369 -8.61 6.27 24.65
N GLU A 370 -7.35 5.92 24.39
CA GLU A 370 -6.63 6.35 23.18
C GLU A 370 -7.24 5.77 21.91
N PHE A 371 -7.80 4.55 21.97
CA PHE A 371 -8.44 3.90 20.81
C PHE A 371 -9.53 4.79 20.21
N ASP A 372 -10.45 5.26 21.04
CA ASP A 372 -11.55 6.10 20.62
C ASP A 372 -11.12 7.55 20.39
N PHE A 373 -10.09 8.05 21.11
CA PHE A 373 -9.54 9.39 20.85
C PHE A 373 -8.95 9.51 19.43
N SER A 374 -8.10 8.56 19.03
CA SER A 374 -7.59 8.45 17.65
C SER A 374 -8.72 8.25 16.64
N SER A 375 -9.73 7.44 16.98
CA SER A 375 -10.91 7.20 16.12
C SER A 375 -11.77 8.45 15.89
N ILE A 376 -11.89 9.33 16.89
CA ILE A 376 -12.59 10.61 16.78
C ILE A 376 -11.88 11.55 15.81
N ILE A 377 -10.54 11.62 15.87
CA ILE A 377 -9.73 12.42 14.95
C ILE A 377 -9.88 11.87 13.52
N GLY A 378 -9.80 10.54 13.37
CA GLY A 378 -10.02 9.85 12.10
C GLY A 378 -11.42 10.05 11.52
N TRP A 379 -12.45 10.05 12.37
CA TRP A 379 -13.82 10.38 11.97
C TRP A 379 -13.91 11.79 11.37
N LYS A 380 -13.24 12.77 11.98
CA LYS A 380 -13.20 14.13 11.44
C LYS A 380 -12.47 14.18 10.10
N ALA A 381 -11.36 13.46 9.96
CA ALA A 381 -10.65 13.35 8.68
C ALA A 381 -11.52 12.71 7.58
N LEU A 382 -12.35 11.73 7.92
CA LEU A 382 -13.33 11.14 7.00
C LEU A 382 -14.44 12.13 6.61
N GLU A 383 -14.97 12.91 7.58
CA GLU A 383 -15.92 14.00 7.30
C GLU A 383 -15.34 15.00 6.28
N ASP A 384 -14.09 15.44 6.50
CA ASP A 384 -13.43 16.40 5.61
C ASP A 384 -13.18 15.81 4.21
N ALA A 385 -12.79 14.54 4.12
CA ALA A 385 -12.59 13.86 2.83
C ALA A 385 -13.91 13.70 2.05
N VAL A 386 -14.99 13.32 2.73
CA VAL A 386 -16.33 13.20 2.12
C VAL A 386 -16.86 14.57 1.69
N GLU A 387 -16.64 15.62 2.48
CA GLU A 387 -17.02 16.99 2.11
C GLU A 387 -16.25 17.46 0.87
N LEU A 388 -14.96 17.16 0.78
CA LEU A 388 -14.11 17.54 -0.36
C LEU A 388 -14.56 16.88 -1.68
N PHE A 389 -14.88 15.58 -1.66
CA PHE A 389 -15.36 14.87 -2.86
C PHE A 389 -16.83 15.15 -3.17
N GLY A 390 -17.64 15.35 -2.14
CA GLY A 390 -19.10 15.32 -2.19
C GLY A 390 -19.67 13.98 -1.74
N GLU A 391 -20.76 14.03 -0.98
CA GLU A 391 -21.37 12.87 -0.30
C GLU A 391 -21.75 11.71 -1.24
N ASP A 392 -22.18 12.00 -2.46
CA ASP A 392 -22.61 10.99 -3.45
C ASP A 392 -21.47 10.50 -4.37
N HIS A 393 -20.23 10.96 -4.16
CA HIS A 393 -19.12 10.71 -5.09
C HIS A 393 -18.60 9.26 -5.04
N GLU A 394 -18.22 8.69 -6.19
CA GLU A 394 -17.71 7.31 -6.31
C GLU A 394 -16.57 7.03 -5.33
N TYR A 395 -15.60 7.93 -5.23
CA TYR A 395 -14.40 7.80 -4.39
C TYR A 395 -14.67 7.90 -2.87
N THR A 396 -15.93 8.10 -2.46
CA THR A 396 -16.33 7.99 -1.05
C THR A 396 -16.86 6.60 -0.68
N LYS A 397 -16.97 5.68 -1.65
CA LYS A 397 -17.31 4.27 -1.39
C LYS A 397 -16.13 3.52 -0.79
N LEU A 398 -16.40 2.38 -0.16
CA LEU A 398 -15.34 1.52 0.40
C LEU A 398 -14.67 0.68 -0.69
N ILE A 399 -15.46 0.20 -1.67
CA ILE A 399 -14.96 -0.41 -2.90
C ILE A 399 -15.29 0.53 -4.04
N ILE A 400 -14.25 0.95 -4.76
CA ILE A 400 -14.32 1.91 -5.87
C ILE A 400 -13.93 1.25 -7.18
N LYS A 401 -14.41 1.79 -8.30
CA LYS A 401 -14.02 1.30 -9.63
C LYS A 401 -12.69 1.88 -10.10
N HIS A 402 -11.78 1.04 -10.60
CA HIS A 402 -10.46 1.45 -11.11
C HIS A 402 -10.31 1.36 -12.64
N GLU A 403 -11.34 0.93 -13.38
CA GLU A 403 -11.26 0.84 -14.84
C GLU A 403 -10.95 2.20 -15.48
N GLY A 404 -9.76 2.33 -16.07
CA GLY A 404 -9.29 3.55 -16.74
C GLY A 404 -8.86 4.68 -15.79
N VAL A 405 -8.64 4.38 -14.51
CA VAL A 405 -8.26 5.35 -13.47
C VAL A 405 -6.85 5.02 -12.97
N ASP A 406 -5.99 6.03 -12.79
CA ASP A 406 -4.72 5.82 -12.07
C ASP A 406 -5.04 5.67 -10.57
N PRO A 407 -4.60 4.59 -9.89
CA PRO A 407 -4.81 4.43 -8.45
C PRO A 407 -4.31 5.62 -7.62
N GLU A 408 -3.30 6.36 -8.07
CA GLU A 408 -2.81 7.56 -7.39
C GLU A 408 -3.84 8.71 -7.38
N ASP A 409 -4.67 8.84 -8.42
CA ASP A 409 -5.65 9.92 -8.55
C ASP A 409 -6.85 9.77 -7.60
N VAL A 410 -7.04 8.57 -7.06
CA VAL A 410 -8.20 8.20 -6.22
C VAL A 410 -7.83 7.81 -4.80
N TYR A 411 -6.54 7.75 -4.51
CA TYR A 411 -6.02 7.57 -3.17
C TYR A 411 -6.57 8.67 -2.25
N SER A 412 -7.15 8.27 -1.12
CA SER A 412 -7.67 9.20 -0.13
C SER A 412 -7.84 8.56 1.24
N THR A 413 -8.03 9.41 2.25
CA THR A 413 -8.38 9.04 3.64
C THR A 413 -9.62 8.16 3.74
N VAL A 414 -10.46 8.07 2.70
CA VAL A 414 -11.66 7.23 2.70
C VAL A 414 -11.28 5.75 2.90
N ALA A 415 -10.27 5.24 2.19
CA ALA A 415 -9.87 3.83 2.30
C ALA A 415 -9.38 3.48 3.72
N TYR A 416 -8.68 4.41 4.36
CA TYR A 416 -8.19 4.33 5.73
C TYR A 416 -9.35 4.34 6.73
N GLU A 417 -10.07 5.46 6.78
CA GLU A 417 -11.01 5.71 7.86
C GLU A 417 -12.33 5.01 7.66
N LYS A 418 -12.86 4.95 6.43
CA LYS A 418 -14.10 4.17 6.18
C LYS A 418 -13.81 2.67 6.31
N GLY A 419 -12.62 2.22 5.94
CA GLY A 419 -12.14 0.85 6.17
C GLY A 419 -12.04 0.52 7.66
N PHE A 420 -11.40 1.38 8.45
CA PHE A 420 -11.37 1.25 9.90
C PHE A 420 -12.78 1.17 10.50
N HIS A 421 -13.66 2.13 10.17
CA HIS A 421 -15.01 2.18 10.73
C HIS A 421 -15.84 0.97 10.32
N PHE A 422 -15.57 0.38 9.16
CA PHE A 422 -16.18 -0.88 8.78
C PHE A 422 -15.73 -2.04 9.68
N LEU A 423 -14.42 -2.18 9.94
CA LEU A 423 -13.92 -3.20 10.88
C LEU A 423 -14.39 -2.94 12.31
N TYR A 424 -14.46 -1.68 12.75
CA TYR A 424 -14.98 -1.33 14.06
C TYR A 424 -16.46 -1.67 14.20
N TYR A 425 -17.25 -1.46 13.15
CA TYR A 425 -18.63 -1.95 13.09
C TYR A 425 -18.70 -3.48 13.20
N LEU A 426 -17.87 -4.21 12.45
CA LEU A 426 -17.83 -5.68 12.51
C LEU A 426 -17.43 -6.18 13.90
N GLU A 427 -16.48 -5.53 14.56
CA GLU A 427 -16.14 -5.79 15.96
C GLU A 427 -17.37 -5.62 16.87
N GLY A 428 -18.12 -4.53 16.74
CA GLY A 428 -19.34 -4.30 17.52
C GLY A 428 -20.42 -5.37 17.31
N VAL A 429 -20.55 -5.89 16.08
CA VAL A 429 -21.51 -6.94 15.73
C VAL A 429 -21.23 -8.26 16.46
N VAL A 430 -19.95 -8.62 16.61
CA VAL A 430 -19.51 -9.93 17.15
C VAL A 430 -18.94 -9.86 18.57
N GLY A 431 -18.65 -8.66 19.05
CA GLY A 431 -17.96 -8.37 20.30
C GLY A 431 -16.44 -8.48 20.17
N ARG A 432 -15.71 -7.55 20.82
CA ARG A 432 -14.23 -7.46 20.80
C ARG A 432 -13.53 -8.77 21.12
N GLU A 433 -13.97 -9.50 22.15
CA GLU A 433 -13.35 -10.78 22.54
C GLU A 433 -13.42 -11.85 21.43
N ASN A 434 -14.45 -11.84 20.59
CA ASN A 434 -14.55 -12.77 19.48
C ASN A 434 -13.83 -12.25 18.23
N PHE A 435 -13.80 -10.93 18.05
CA PHE A 435 -13.00 -10.30 17.01
C PHE A 435 -11.50 -10.54 17.21
N ASP A 436 -11.03 -10.51 18.47
CA ASP A 436 -9.65 -10.85 18.85
C ASP A 436 -9.24 -12.29 18.49
N LYS A 437 -10.20 -13.21 18.36
CA LYS A 437 -9.97 -14.57 17.85
C LYS A 437 -9.93 -14.61 16.32
N PHE A 438 -10.66 -13.70 15.68
CA PHE A 438 -10.73 -13.60 14.22
C PHE A 438 -9.47 -12.99 13.60
N ILE A 439 -8.87 -11.98 14.23
CA ILE A 439 -7.63 -11.33 13.77
C ILE A 439 -6.52 -12.36 13.44
N PRO A 440 -6.03 -13.18 14.40
CA PRO A 440 -5.00 -14.18 14.11
C PRO A 440 -5.45 -15.21 13.07
N PHE A 441 -6.72 -15.62 13.09
CA PHE A 441 -7.28 -16.56 12.11
C PHE A 441 -7.24 -16.00 10.68
N TYR A 442 -7.69 -14.76 10.49
CA TYR A 442 -7.71 -14.07 9.21
C TYR A 442 -6.31 -13.96 8.62
N PHE A 443 -5.36 -13.41 9.39
CA PHE A 443 -3.99 -13.23 8.93
C PHE A 443 -3.27 -14.56 8.71
N THR A 444 -3.63 -15.61 9.46
CA THR A 444 -3.08 -16.97 9.23
C THR A 444 -3.61 -17.58 7.94
N LYS A 445 -4.92 -17.50 7.69
CA LYS A 445 -5.58 -18.08 6.51
C LYS A 445 -5.05 -17.49 5.20
N TRP A 446 -4.80 -16.18 5.21
CA TRP A 446 -4.37 -15.42 4.04
C TRP A 446 -2.87 -15.13 3.99
N SER A 447 -2.09 -15.63 4.94
CA SER A 447 -0.63 -15.42 5.00
C SER A 447 0.05 -15.76 3.67
N GLY A 448 0.75 -14.79 3.09
CA GLY A 448 1.48 -14.93 1.83
C GLY A 448 0.59 -14.91 0.58
N LYS A 449 -0.66 -14.44 0.69
CA LYS A 449 -1.63 -14.38 -0.41
C LYS A 449 -2.23 -12.97 -0.55
N SER A 450 -3.02 -12.81 -1.59
CA SER A 450 -3.82 -11.62 -1.85
C SER A 450 -5.30 -11.98 -1.93
N LEU A 451 -6.19 -11.09 -1.50
CA LEU A 451 -7.64 -11.32 -1.47
C LEU A 451 -8.46 -10.09 -1.86
N ASP A 452 -9.70 -10.34 -2.29
CA ASP A 452 -10.69 -9.28 -2.50
C ASP A 452 -11.66 -9.16 -1.31
N SER A 453 -12.50 -8.12 -1.33
CA SER A 453 -13.47 -7.86 -0.26
C SER A 453 -14.54 -8.96 -0.12
N PHE A 454 -14.82 -9.73 -1.17
CA PHE A 454 -15.80 -10.81 -1.14
C PHE A 454 -15.23 -12.06 -0.47
N GLU A 455 -13.95 -12.35 -0.70
CA GLU A 455 -13.20 -13.39 -0.01
C GLU A 455 -12.99 -13.06 1.47
N PHE A 456 -12.76 -11.77 1.80
CA PHE A 456 -12.81 -11.28 3.18
C PHE A 456 -14.17 -11.55 3.81
N LYS A 457 -15.25 -11.11 3.17
CA LYS A 457 -16.63 -11.34 3.62
C LYS A 457 -16.88 -12.82 3.87
N GLN A 458 -16.56 -13.70 2.92
CA GLN A 458 -16.77 -15.13 3.08
C GLN A 458 -15.96 -15.68 4.27
N THR A 459 -14.72 -15.24 4.43
CA THR A 459 -13.87 -15.63 5.57
C THR A 459 -14.47 -15.21 6.91
N PHE A 460 -15.02 -14.00 6.99
CA PHE A 460 -15.70 -13.50 8.19
C PHE A 460 -16.95 -14.34 8.50
N LEU A 461 -17.84 -14.52 7.51
CA LEU A 461 -19.07 -15.31 7.65
C LEU A 461 -18.76 -16.75 8.07
N ASP A 462 -17.81 -17.40 7.41
CA ASP A 462 -17.41 -18.78 7.73
C ASP A 462 -16.88 -18.91 9.16
N PHE A 463 -16.06 -17.96 9.61
CA PHE A 463 -15.49 -18.03 10.96
C PHE A 463 -16.59 -17.93 12.01
N PHE A 464 -17.42 -16.88 11.95
CA PHE A 464 -18.39 -16.59 13.00
C PHE A 464 -19.60 -17.54 13.00
N ASN A 465 -20.05 -18.04 11.84
CA ASN A 465 -21.10 -19.06 11.78
C ASN A 465 -20.66 -20.42 12.36
N ASN A 466 -19.35 -20.70 12.37
CA ASN A 466 -18.80 -21.93 12.91
C ASN A 466 -18.40 -21.84 14.39
N LEU A 467 -18.60 -20.70 15.06
CA LEU A 467 -18.32 -20.55 16.51
C LEU A 467 -19.33 -21.27 17.41
N GLY A 468 -20.52 -21.63 16.89
CA GLY A 468 -21.57 -22.26 17.68
C GLY A 468 -22.35 -21.30 18.59
N ASP A 469 -22.18 -19.99 18.42
CA ASP A 469 -22.96 -18.95 19.11
C ASP A 469 -24.12 -18.50 18.20
N GLU A 470 -25.35 -18.83 18.60
CA GLU A 470 -26.57 -18.49 17.84
C GLU A 470 -26.82 -16.98 17.75
N LYS A 471 -26.46 -16.22 18.79
CA LYS A 471 -26.63 -14.76 18.81
C LYS A 471 -25.67 -14.11 17.82
N ILE A 472 -24.40 -14.51 17.82
CA ILE A 472 -23.41 -14.01 16.86
C ILE A 472 -23.82 -14.39 15.44
N SER A 473 -24.19 -15.65 15.21
CA SER A 473 -24.64 -16.12 13.89
C SER A 473 -25.81 -15.29 13.36
N LYS A 474 -26.78 -14.96 14.23
CA LYS A 474 -27.91 -14.09 13.86
C LYS A 474 -27.45 -12.67 13.52
N ASN A 475 -26.63 -12.04 14.38
CA ASN A 475 -26.13 -10.69 14.17
C ASN A 475 -25.34 -10.58 12.85
N VAL A 476 -24.50 -11.57 12.56
CA VAL A 476 -23.68 -11.63 11.34
C VAL A 476 -24.55 -11.80 10.08
N ALA A 477 -25.66 -12.54 10.17
CA ALA A 477 -26.60 -12.70 9.07
C ALA A 477 -27.37 -11.41 8.71
N GLU A 478 -27.45 -10.44 9.62
CA GLU A 478 -28.14 -9.16 9.42
C GLU A 478 -27.24 -8.10 8.73
N ILE A 479 -25.95 -8.38 8.53
CA ILE A 479 -25.03 -7.43 7.88
C ILE A 479 -25.40 -7.22 6.40
N ASN A 480 -25.75 -5.98 6.05
CA ASN A 480 -25.94 -5.59 4.65
C ASN A 480 -24.61 -5.25 3.95
N TRP A 481 -23.90 -6.28 3.50
CA TRP A 481 -22.57 -6.13 2.87
C TRP A 481 -22.56 -5.24 1.62
N GLU A 482 -23.60 -5.29 0.80
CA GLU A 482 -23.70 -4.47 -0.42
C GLU A 482 -23.71 -2.98 -0.07
N GLU A 483 -24.51 -2.62 0.93
CA GLU A 483 -24.58 -1.26 1.45
C GLU A 483 -23.25 -0.83 2.07
N LYS A 484 -22.60 -1.70 2.85
CA LYS A 484 -21.30 -1.39 3.46
C LYS A 484 -20.19 -1.17 2.44
N PHE A 485 -20.21 -1.90 1.32
CA PHE A 485 -19.19 -1.80 0.28
C PHE A 485 -19.41 -0.61 -0.66
N TYR A 486 -20.65 -0.32 -1.05
CA TYR A 486 -20.93 0.55 -2.20
C TYR A 486 -21.74 1.80 -1.90
N THR A 487 -22.19 2.03 -0.66
CA THR A 487 -22.85 3.28 -0.31
C THR A 487 -21.81 4.40 -0.19
N PRO A 488 -21.91 5.49 -0.97
CA PRO A 488 -21.03 6.64 -0.85
C PRO A 488 -21.30 7.41 0.45
N GLY A 489 -20.48 8.41 0.76
CA GLY A 489 -20.67 9.29 1.91
C GLY A 489 -20.24 8.68 3.24
N LEU A 490 -20.74 9.24 4.34
CA LEU A 490 -20.38 8.79 5.69
C LEU A 490 -21.17 7.52 6.08
N PRO A 491 -20.52 6.52 6.71
CA PRO A 491 -21.27 5.44 7.38
C PRO A 491 -22.01 5.98 8.61
N PRO A 492 -22.85 5.17 9.29
CA PRO A 492 -23.39 5.56 10.59
C PRO A 492 -22.25 5.84 11.59
N LYS A 493 -22.28 6.99 12.25
CA LYS A 493 -21.29 7.37 13.26
C LYS A 493 -21.40 6.46 14.48
N PRO A 494 -20.33 5.80 14.92
CA PRO A 494 -20.35 5.01 16.15
C PRO A 494 -20.38 5.91 17.40
N GLU A 495 -20.73 5.33 18.54
CA GLU A 495 -20.55 5.97 19.84
C GLU A 495 -19.11 5.78 20.29
N PHE A 496 -18.40 6.87 20.54
CA PHE A 496 -17.01 6.88 21.01
C PHE A 496 -16.93 7.20 22.50
N ASP A 497 -15.98 6.61 23.22
CA ASP A 497 -15.49 7.18 24.47
C ASP A 497 -14.85 8.54 24.19
N THR A 498 -15.35 9.58 24.87
CA THR A 498 -14.90 10.96 24.70
C THR A 498 -14.05 11.46 25.88
N THR A 499 -13.58 10.56 26.74
CA THR A 499 -12.82 10.90 27.96
C THR A 499 -11.62 11.83 27.67
N LEU A 500 -10.83 11.54 26.64
CA LEU A 500 -9.70 12.39 26.23
C LEU A 500 -10.15 13.61 25.41
N ALA A 501 -11.09 13.43 24.48
CA ALA A 501 -11.55 14.49 23.59
C ALA A 501 -12.31 15.62 24.31
N SER A 502 -13.05 15.30 25.38
CA SER A 502 -13.86 16.28 26.12
C SER A 502 -13.03 17.44 26.68
N GLN A 503 -11.79 17.16 27.10
CA GLN A 503 -10.89 18.21 27.60
C GLN A 503 -10.53 19.23 26.51
N CYS A 504 -10.31 18.76 25.27
CA CYS A 504 -10.06 19.61 24.12
C CYS A 504 -11.31 20.43 23.76
N TYR A 505 -12.49 19.80 23.74
CA TYR A 505 -13.75 20.47 23.43
C TYR A 505 -14.12 21.55 24.45
N ASP A 506 -13.93 21.27 25.73
CA ASP A 506 -14.18 22.22 26.81
C ASP A 506 -13.27 23.45 26.69
N LEU A 507 -11.98 23.24 26.40
CA LEU A 507 -11.04 24.35 26.23
C LEU A 507 -11.37 25.16 24.98
N ALA A 508 -11.68 24.52 23.85
CA ALA A 508 -12.10 25.20 22.63
C ALA A 508 -13.38 26.04 22.84
N THR A 509 -14.34 25.49 23.59
CA THR A 509 -15.59 26.19 23.95
C THR A 509 -15.29 27.42 24.80
N LYS A 510 -14.44 27.30 25.83
CA LYS A 510 -14.01 28.44 26.65
C LYS A 510 -13.39 29.56 25.82
N TRP A 511 -12.55 29.22 24.83
CA TRP A 511 -11.98 30.22 23.91
C TRP A 511 -13.03 30.88 23.03
N LYS A 512 -13.95 30.11 22.45
CA LYS A 512 -15.04 30.63 21.62
C LYS A 512 -15.93 31.61 22.39
N ASP A 513 -16.25 31.27 23.64
CA ASP A 513 -17.07 32.10 24.52
C ASP A 513 -16.34 33.39 24.93
N ALA A 514 -15.04 33.30 25.21
CA ALA A 514 -14.21 34.46 25.53
C ALA A 514 -14.13 35.45 24.36
N VAL A 515 -13.91 34.97 23.14
CA VAL A 515 -13.87 35.81 21.92
C VAL A 515 -15.23 36.44 21.65
N SER A 516 -16.31 35.67 21.77
CA SER A 516 -17.68 36.18 21.57
C SER A 516 -18.00 37.29 22.57
N SER A 517 -17.65 37.10 23.85
CA SER A 517 -17.85 38.09 24.92
C SER A 517 -17.03 39.36 24.71
N ALA A 518 -15.79 39.25 24.21
CA ALA A 518 -14.94 40.40 23.88
C ALA A 518 -15.50 41.23 22.70
N VAL A 519 -16.09 40.59 21.68
CA VAL A 519 -16.74 41.29 20.56
C VAL A 519 -17.96 42.08 21.03
N TYR A 520 -18.79 41.53 21.93
CA TYR A 520 -19.91 42.28 22.52
C TYR A 520 -19.45 43.42 23.45
N GLY A 521 -18.32 43.27 24.15
CA GLY A 521 -17.73 44.33 24.97
C GLY A 521 -17.22 45.53 24.16
N VAL A 522 -16.73 45.32 22.93
CA VAL A 522 -16.28 46.40 22.03
C VAL A 522 -17.46 47.13 21.36
N VAL A 523 -18.58 46.44 21.12
CA VAL A 523 -19.80 47.06 20.54
C VAL A 523 -20.52 47.96 21.55
N PHE A 524 -20.40 47.71 22.85
CA PHE A 524 -20.97 48.58 23.91
C PHE A 524 -20.08 49.76 24.33
N LEU A 525 -18.86 49.86 23.78
CA LEU A 525 -17.90 50.94 24.06
C LEU A 525 -17.68 51.89 22.86
N ARG A 526 -18.60 51.93 21.89
CA ARG A 526 -18.61 52.90 20.78
C ARG A 526 -19.81 53.82 20.79
#